data_AF-A0A7W9XCH6-F1
#
_entry.id   AF-A0A7W9XCH6-F1
#
_cell.length_a   1.000
_cell.length_b   1.000
_cell.length_c   1.000
_cell.angle_alpha   90.00
_cell.angle_beta   90.00
_cell.angle_gamma   90.00
#
_symmetry.space_group_name_H-M   'P 1'
#
loop_
_entity.id
_entity.type
_entity.pdbx_description
1 polymer ?
#
loop_
_entity_poly.entity_id
_entity_poly.type
_entity_poly.pdbx_seq_one_letter_code
_entity_poly.pdbx_strand_id
1 'polypeptide(L)'
;MLFTEDFLHYVWKFRLFDKTDLKTVEGETIEIYSAGMQNTDAGPDFHNARIKIGDTMWAGNVEVHVPSSDWHKHNHTNDGSYNNVILHVVYRDDEPVILPNGRRLPTLELQNRISPDLYNRFHSLVYSNQTFIPCEASIGTVDEFTMRSWFTRILIERLEKRSTAVIAALNINRGDWEETFYQFLAANFGFKTNALPFELLAKSLPQNVLAKHKNNPMQIEALIFGQAGFLEGELTDEYPLTLQKEYNFLRKKYSLTPVENHLWKFLRMRPQNFPTIRLAQFAALVVKSNHLFSKILDIKDVKALRELFTDIPVNSYWEDHYRFDVPSKPMAKNIGQSSVDVLLLNTLALFLFSYGKHLQLQYYIDRSLKLLENLPKEENNIIADFSVVGVEIKTAFESQALLELRNNYCNFKKCLQCSIGNKILAHSKSMY
;
A
#
# COMPACT_ATOMS: atom_id res chain seq x y z
N MET A 1 -22.25 -13.68 -25.66
CA MET A 1 -21.25 -13.64 -24.57
C MET A 1 -20.22 -12.60 -24.95
N LEU A 2 -20.00 -11.58 -24.13
CA LEU A 2 -18.92 -10.62 -24.31
C LEU A 2 -17.63 -11.27 -23.79
N PHE A 3 -16.70 -11.60 -24.68
CA PHE A 3 -15.36 -12.08 -24.35
C PHE A 3 -14.38 -10.91 -24.47
N THR A 4 -13.49 -10.78 -23.49
CA THR A 4 -12.39 -9.82 -23.51
C THR A 4 -11.08 -10.58 -23.67
N GLU A 5 -10.06 -9.94 -24.24
CA GLU A 5 -8.71 -10.52 -24.35
C GLU A 5 -8.15 -10.86 -22.96
N ASP A 6 -8.34 -10.01 -21.96
CA ASP A 6 -7.97 -10.30 -20.56
C ASP A 6 -8.49 -11.65 -20.06
N PHE A 7 -9.73 -12.01 -20.42
CA PHE A 7 -10.30 -13.30 -20.04
C PHE A 7 -9.66 -14.46 -20.82
N LEU A 8 -9.33 -14.26 -22.10
CA LEU A 8 -8.63 -15.27 -22.91
C LEU A 8 -7.18 -15.45 -22.46
N HIS A 9 -6.47 -14.37 -22.13
CA HIS A 9 -5.15 -14.41 -21.48
C HIS A 9 -5.22 -15.25 -20.21
N TYR A 10 -6.24 -15.04 -19.38
CA TYR A 10 -6.44 -15.81 -18.16
C TYR A 10 -6.70 -17.29 -18.44
N VAL A 11 -7.61 -17.59 -19.37
CA VAL A 11 -7.93 -18.96 -19.81
C VAL A 11 -6.69 -19.68 -20.35
N TRP A 12 -5.88 -19.00 -21.17
CA TRP A 12 -4.64 -19.53 -21.73
C TRP A 12 -3.59 -19.79 -20.63
N LYS A 13 -3.28 -18.77 -19.84
CA LYS A 13 -2.27 -18.79 -18.77
C LYS A 13 -2.48 -19.96 -17.80
N PHE A 14 -3.72 -20.18 -17.38
CA PHE A 14 -4.08 -21.24 -16.43
C PHE A 14 -4.56 -22.52 -17.11
N ARG A 15 -4.60 -22.57 -18.45
CA ARG A 15 -5.06 -23.70 -19.26
C ARG A 15 -6.47 -24.16 -18.88
N LEU A 16 -7.37 -23.20 -18.68
CA LEU A 16 -8.76 -23.40 -18.23
C LEU A 16 -9.72 -23.66 -19.40
N PHE A 17 -9.38 -24.64 -20.23
CA PHE A 17 -10.15 -25.07 -21.39
C PHE A 17 -9.99 -26.58 -21.59
N ASP A 18 -10.88 -27.18 -22.39
CA ASP A 18 -10.80 -28.60 -22.74
C ASP A 18 -9.60 -28.87 -23.64
N LYS A 19 -8.67 -29.68 -23.12
CA LYS A 19 -7.42 -30.10 -23.76
C LYS A 19 -7.56 -31.42 -24.51
N THR A 20 -8.72 -32.06 -24.46
CA THR A 20 -8.98 -33.31 -25.17
C THR A 20 -8.90 -33.07 -26.68
N ASP A 21 -8.13 -33.89 -27.39
CA ASP A 21 -7.92 -33.77 -28.84
C ASP A 21 -7.60 -32.33 -29.29
N LEU A 22 -6.64 -31.69 -28.60
CA LEU A 22 -6.26 -30.31 -28.89
C LEU A 22 -5.54 -30.23 -30.23
N LYS A 23 -6.07 -29.43 -31.16
CA LYS A 23 -5.57 -29.30 -32.53
C LYS A 23 -5.58 -27.86 -33.00
N THR A 24 -4.74 -27.54 -33.98
CA THR A 24 -4.85 -26.29 -34.74
C THR A 24 -6.11 -26.32 -35.62
N VAL A 25 -6.51 -25.16 -36.13
CA VAL A 25 -7.58 -25.05 -37.14
C VAL A 25 -7.28 -25.80 -38.45
N GLU A 26 -6.01 -26.13 -38.70
CA GLU A 26 -5.56 -26.96 -39.83
C GLU A 26 -5.47 -28.46 -39.47
N GLY A 27 -5.83 -28.83 -38.24
CA GLY A 27 -5.92 -30.23 -37.79
C GLY A 27 -4.65 -30.81 -37.17
N GLU A 28 -3.57 -30.03 -37.02
CA GLU A 28 -2.33 -30.49 -36.40
C GLU A 28 -2.48 -30.62 -34.88
N THR A 29 -2.06 -31.74 -34.31
CA THR A 29 -2.11 -31.99 -32.85
C THR A 29 -1.27 -30.97 -32.08
N ILE A 30 -1.79 -30.47 -30.96
CA ILE A 30 -1.11 -29.53 -30.05
C ILE A 30 -0.90 -30.17 -28.68
N GLU A 31 0.34 -30.16 -28.19
CA GLU A 31 0.67 -30.45 -26.78
C GLU A 31 1.34 -29.24 -26.11
N ILE A 32 0.75 -28.73 -25.03
CA ILE A 32 1.24 -27.53 -24.32
C ILE A 32 2.09 -27.95 -23.11
N TYR A 33 3.41 -27.83 -23.24
CA TYR A 33 4.35 -28.05 -22.12
C TYR A 33 4.45 -26.81 -21.23
N SER A 34 4.43 -25.62 -21.83
CA SER A 34 4.40 -24.32 -21.13
C SER A 34 3.57 -23.32 -21.93
N ALA A 35 2.61 -22.65 -21.26
CA ALA A 35 1.83 -21.56 -21.85
C ALA A 35 2.66 -20.27 -22.05
N GLY A 36 3.87 -20.21 -21.48
CA GLY A 36 4.71 -19.02 -21.46
C GLY A 36 4.46 -18.11 -20.27
N MET A 37 5.21 -17.02 -20.20
CA MET A 37 5.05 -15.94 -19.23
C MET A 37 4.27 -14.81 -19.87
N GLN A 38 3.16 -14.41 -19.26
CA GLN A 38 2.35 -13.29 -19.74
C GLN A 38 3.20 -12.02 -19.79
N ASN A 39 3.22 -11.36 -20.95
CA ASN A 39 3.78 -10.06 -21.17
C ASN A 39 2.76 -8.98 -20.81
N THR A 40 3.21 -7.88 -20.22
CA THR A 40 2.37 -6.71 -19.92
C THR A 40 2.98 -5.43 -20.49
N ASP A 41 3.97 -5.57 -21.36
CA ASP A 41 4.66 -4.51 -22.09
C ASP A 41 4.44 -4.73 -23.59
N ALA A 42 5.10 -3.94 -24.45
CA ALA A 42 5.01 -4.08 -25.89
C ALA A 42 5.42 -5.48 -26.39
N GLY A 43 4.81 -5.90 -27.50
CA GLY A 43 5.06 -7.18 -28.15
C GLY A 43 4.02 -8.25 -27.79
N PRO A 44 4.28 -9.52 -28.14
CA PRO A 44 3.29 -10.59 -27.99
C PRO A 44 2.82 -10.83 -26.56
N ASP A 45 1.60 -11.34 -26.42
CA ASP A 45 0.95 -11.52 -25.11
C ASP A 45 1.66 -12.48 -24.15
N PHE A 46 2.35 -13.50 -24.66
CA PHE A 46 3.10 -14.46 -23.84
C PHE A 46 4.46 -14.78 -24.44
N HIS A 47 5.49 -14.74 -23.60
CA HIS A 47 6.86 -15.08 -23.97
C HIS A 47 7.25 -16.49 -23.54
N ASN A 48 8.15 -17.11 -24.30
CA ASN A 48 8.82 -18.38 -23.96
C ASN A 48 7.84 -19.55 -23.68
N ALA A 49 6.76 -19.62 -24.45
CA ALA A 49 5.91 -20.80 -24.50
C ALA A 49 6.67 -21.99 -25.11
N ARG A 50 6.29 -23.21 -24.70
CA ARG A 50 6.85 -24.47 -25.21
C ARG A 50 5.69 -25.36 -25.62
N ILE A 51 5.53 -25.54 -26.92
CA ILE A 51 4.34 -26.17 -27.51
C ILE A 51 4.80 -27.10 -28.62
N LYS A 52 4.34 -28.34 -28.61
CA LYS A 52 4.51 -29.26 -29.72
C LYS A 52 3.31 -29.12 -30.66
N ILE A 53 3.57 -28.87 -31.94
CA ILE A 53 2.55 -28.76 -32.99
C ILE A 53 2.94 -29.77 -34.07
N GLY A 54 2.06 -30.76 -34.31
CA GLY A 54 2.40 -31.96 -35.07
C GLY A 54 3.58 -32.69 -34.43
N ASP A 55 4.65 -32.93 -35.19
CA ASP A 55 5.87 -33.57 -34.72
C ASP A 55 6.96 -32.58 -34.25
N THR A 56 6.71 -31.27 -34.36
CA THR A 56 7.73 -30.24 -34.08
C THR A 56 7.52 -29.61 -32.71
N MET A 57 8.57 -29.57 -31.90
CA MET A 57 8.60 -28.81 -30.65
C MET A 57 9.00 -27.35 -30.92
N TRP A 58 8.12 -26.42 -30.62
CA TRP A 58 8.34 -24.99 -30.77
C TRP A 58 8.65 -24.33 -29.41
N ALA A 59 9.57 -23.37 -29.43
CA ALA A 59 9.84 -22.46 -28.33
C ALA A 59 9.75 -21.02 -28.85
N GLY A 60 8.79 -20.24 -28.35
CA GLY A 60 8.52 -18.92 -28.87
C GLY A 60 7.38 -18.22 -28.14
N ASN A 61 6.73 -17.28 -28.82
CA ASN A 61 5.68 -16.45 -28.24
C ASN A 61 4.28 -16.95 -28.59
N VAL A 62 3.30 -16.59 -27.78
CA VAL A 62 1.88 -16.83 -28.06
C VAL A 62 1.18 -15.49 -28.10
N GLU A 63 0.34 -15.31 -29.11
CA GLU A 63 -0.51 -14.14 -29.26
C GLU A 63 -1.97 -14.54 -29.05
N VAL A 64 -2.75 -13.69 -28.39
CA VAL A 64 -4.14 -13.98 -28.03
C VAL A 64 -5.07 -12.88 -28.50
N HIS A 65 -6.10 -13.25 -29.27
CA HIS A 65 -7.11 -12.30 -29.70
C HIS A 65 -8.53 -12.86 -29.51
N VAL A 66 -9.54 -12.00 -29.52
CA VAL A 66 -10.94 -12.49 -29.53
C VAL A 66 -11.25 -13.11 -30.92
N PRO A 67 -11.29 -12.34 -32.02
CA PRO A 67 -11.26 -12.86 -33.38
C PRO A 67 -9.83 -12.96 -33.94
N SER A 68 -9.56 -13.89 -34.86
CA SER A 68 -8.26 -13.96 -35.53
C SER A 68 -7.95 -12.75 -36.42
N SER A 69 -8.97 -12.11 -36.99
CA SER A 69 -8.82 -10.87 -37.78
C SER A 69 -8.21 -9.68 -37.04
N ASP A 70 -8.18 -9.68 -35.70
CA ASP A 70 -7.55 -8.60 -34.93
C ASP A 70 -6.03 -8.54 -35.13
N TRP A 71 -5.41 -9.66 -35.53
CA TRP A 71 -4.00 -9.68 -35.95
C TRP A 71 -3.69 -8.63 -37.03
N HIS A 72 -4.58 -8.50 -38.03
CA HIS A 72 -4.42 -7.54 -39.12
C HIS A 72 -4.77 -6.12 -38.68
N LYS A 73 -5.78 -5.96 -37.82
CA LYS A 73 -6.17 -4.65 -37.26
C LYS A 73 -5.04 -4.00 -36.46
N HIS A 74 -4.28 -4.82 -35.73
CA HIS A 74 -3.13 -4.36 -34.95
C HIS A 74 -1.83 -4.30 -35.78
N ASN A 75 -1.89 -4.65 -37.08
CA ASN A 75 -0.77 -4.60 -38.01
C ASN A 75 0.46 -5.43 -37.56
N HIS A 76 0.23 -6.53 -36.83
CA HIS A 76 1.30 -7.37 -36.28
C HIS A 76 2.20 -7.99 -37.36
N THR A 77 1.67 -8.24 -38.55
CA THR A 77 2.44 -8.75 -39.71
C THR A 77 3.64 -7.86 -40.06
N ASN A 78 3.53 -6.55 -39.82
CA ASN A 78 4.58 -5.58 -40.13
C ASN A 78 5.44 -5.19 -38.92
N ASP A 79 5.19 -5.80 -37.76
CA ASP A 79 5.95 -5.58 -36.54
C ASP A 79 6.87 -6.78 -36.25
N GLY A 80 8.18 -6.55 -36.33
CA GLY A 80 9.19 -7.59 -36.14
C GLY A 80 9.15 -8.26 -34.76
N SER A 81 8.50 -7.64 -33.77
CA SER A 81 8.29 -8.20 -32.42
C SER A 81 7.43 -9.48 -32.44
N TYR A 82 6.59 -9.64 -33.47
CA TYR A 82 5.64 -10.76 -33.61
C TYR A 82 6.18 -11.89 -34.49
N ASN A 83 7.37 -11.74 -35.07
CA ASN A 83 7.99 -12.76 -35.94
C ASN A 83 8.22 -14.11 -35.25
N ASN A 84 8.35 -14.12 -33.92
CA ASN A 84 8.56 -15.32 -33.12
C ASN A 84 7.27 -15.84 -32.45
N VAL A 85 6.08 -15.41 -32.92
CA VAL A 85 4.81 -16.00 -32.50
C VAL A 85 4.69 -17.39 -33.13
N ILE A 86 4.59 -18.41 -32.27
CA ILE A 86 4.53 -19.83 -32.67
C ILE A 86 3.11 -20.38 -32.65
N LEU A 87 2.19 -19.69 -31.97
CA LEU A 87 0.78 -20.05 -31.88
C LEU A 87 -0.06 -18.79 -31.70
N HIS A 88 -1.13 -18.68 -32.48
CA HIS A 88 -2.18 -17.68 -32.28
C HIS A 88 -3.37 -18.33 -31.60
N VAL A 89 -3.68 -17.92 -30.38
CA VAL A 89 -4.80 -18.45 -29.61
C VAL A 89 -5.96 -17.48 -29.77
N VAL A 90 -7.09 -17.94 -30.28
CA VAL A 90 -8.24 -17.08 -30.52
C VAL A 90 -9.48 -17.63 -29.86
N TYR A 91 -10.41 -16.75 -29.48
CA TYR A 91 -11.74 -17.24 -29.14
C TYR A 91 -12.41 -17.80 -30.39
N ARG A 92 -12.39 -17.08 -31.51
CA ARG A 92 -12.97 -17.49 -32.79
C ARG A 92 -12.00 -17.24 -33.95
N ASP A 93 -11.80 -18.23 -34.81
CA ASP A 93 -11.06 -18.06 -36.05
C ASP A 93 -12.00 -17.57 -37.17
N ASP A 94 -11.96 -16.27 -37.49
CA ASP A 94 -12.79 -15.66 -38.55
C ASP A 94 -12.03 -15.29 -39.82
N GLU A 95 -10.70 -15.15 -39.74
CA GLU A 95 -9.85 -14.89 -40.90
C GLU A 95 -8.48 -15.59 -40.74
N PRO A 96 -7.93 -16.24 -41.80
CA PRO A 96 -6.61 -16.84 -41.71
C PRO A 96 -5.52 -15.78 -41.56
N VAL A 97 -4.62 -16.00 -40.61
CA VAL A 97 -3.39 -15.19 -40.45
C VAL A 97 -2.26 -15.80 -41.27
N ILE A 98 -1.84 -15.09 -42.31
CA ILE A 98 -0.72 -15.49 -43.18
C ILE A 98 0.50 -14.65 -42.83
N LEU A 99 1.60 -15.32 -42.45
CA LEU A 99 2.87 -14.67 -42.17
C LEU A 99 3.56 -14.21 -43.46
N PRO A 100 4.55 -13.28 -43.39
CA PRO A 100 5.29 -12.81 -44.57
C PRO A 100 5.97 -13.91 -45.40
N ASN A 101 6.26 -15.06 -44.79
CA ASN A 101 6.81 -16.24 -45.47
C ASN A 101 5.76 -17.09 -46.21
N GLY A 102 4.50 -16.64 -46.26
CA GLY A 102 3.38 -17.30 -46.94
C GLY A 102 2.75 -18.46 -46.16
N ARG A 103 3.27 -18.80 -44.98
CA ARG A 103 2.67 -19.84 -44.13
C ARG A 103 1.52 -19.26 -43.31
N ARG A 104 0.49 -20.07 -43.09
CA ARG A 104 -0.50 -19.79 -42.06
C ARG A 104 0.16 -19.91 -40.68
N LEU A 105 -0.07 -18.93 -39.82
CA LEU A 105 0.30 -19.01 -38.42
C LEU A 105 -0.54 -20.12 -37.77
N PRO A 106 0.05 -21.12 -37.09
CA PRO A 106 -0.73 -22.11 -36.36
C PRO A 106 -1.71 -21.43 -35.40
N THR A 107 -3.01 -21.70 -35.56
CA THR A 107 -4.08 -21.06 -34.78
C THR A 107 -4.83 -22.11 -33.97
N LEU A 108 -5.03 -21.84 -32.67
CA LEU A 108 -5.89 -22.61 -31.77
C LEU A 108 -7.16 -21.83 -31.47
N GLU A 109 -8.31 -22.39 -31.82
CA GLU A 109 -9.62 -21.82 -31.50
C GLU A 109 -10.18 -22.36 -30.17
N LEU A 110 -10.68 -21.45 -29.32
CA LEU A 110 -11.19 -21.77 -27.98
C LEU A 110 -12.72 -21.73 -27.84
N GLN A 111 -13.49 -21.28 -28.84
CA GLN A 111 -14.94 -21.01 -28.75
C GLN A 111 -15.73 -22.15 -28.08
N ASN A 112 -15.42 -23.40 -28.43
CA ASN A 112 -16.11 -24.59 -27.93
C ASN A 112 -15.33 -25.35 -26.86
N ARG A 113 -14.22 -24.79 -26.36
CA ARG A 113 -13.34 -25.42 -25.37
C ARG A 113 -13.39 -24.76 -24.00
N ILE A 114 -14.04 -23.60 -23.87
CA ILE A 114 -14.20 -22.90 -22.59
C ILE A 114 -15.52 -23.32 -21.95
N SER A 115 -15.48 -23.75 -20.69
CA SER A 115 -16.69 -24.11 -19.95
C SER A 115 -17.64 -22.90 -19.81
N PRO A 116 -18.93 -23.03 -20.14
CA PRO A 116 -19.92 -21.98 -19.91
C PRO A 116 -20.01 -21.56 -18.44
N ASP A 117 -19.78 -22.49 -17.52
CA ASP A 117 -19.78 -22.24 -16.07
C ASP A 117 -18.60 -21.35 -15.64
N LEU A 118 -17.41 -21.54 -16.23
CA LEU A 118 -16.27 -20.63 -16.03
C LEU A 118 -16.57 -19.23 -16.54
N TYR A 119 -17.14 -19.12 -17.75
CA TYR A 119 -17.53 -17.84 -18.31
C TYR A 119 -18.57 -17.14 -17.43
N ASN A 120 -19.60 -17.86 -16.97
CA ASN A 120 -20.63 -17.31 -16.10
C ASN A 120 -20.08 -16.82 -14.76
N ARG A 121 -19.13 -17.56 -14.16
CA ARG A 121 -18.42 -17.09 -12.95
C ARG A 121 -17.63 -15.82 -13.22
N PHE A 122 -16.86 -15.77 -14.29
CA PHE A 122 -16.11 -14.58 -14.68
C PHE A 122 -17.03 -13.39 -14.91
N HIS A 123 -18.09 -13.59 -15.69
CA HIS A 123 -19.05 -12.55 -16.02
C HIS A 123 -19.77 -12.04 -14.76
N SER A 124 -20.17 -12.94 -13.86
CA SER A 124 -20.74 -12.55 -12.57
C SER A 124 -19.74 -11.76 -11.74
N LEU A 125 -18.48 -12.18 -11.68
CA LEU A 125 -17.45 -11.50 -10.89
C LEU A 125 -17.20 -10.06 -11.39
N VAL A 126 -17.09 -9.87 -12.71
CA VAL A 126 -16.68 -8.59 -13.29
C VAL A 126 -17.85 -7.68 -13.63
N TYR A 127 -18.99 -8.21 -14.07
CA TYR A 127 -20.09 -7.42 -14.62
C TYR A 127 -21.38 -7.44 -13.78
N SER A 128 -21.45 -8.20 -12.69
CA SER A 128 -22.62 -8.10 -11.80
C SER A 128 -22.65 -6.77 -11.04
N ASN A 129 -23.86 -6.37 -10.63
CA ASN A 129 -24.13 -5.13 -9.90
C ASN A 129 -23.80 -5.26 -8.39
N GLN A 130 -22.64 -5.81 -8.05
CA GLN A 130 -22.17 -5.82 -6.66
C GLN A 130 -21.93 -4.38 -6.18
N THR A 131 -22.21 -4.14 -4.91
CA THR A 131 -22.25 -2.78 -4.34
C THR A 131 -20.91 -2.36 -3.73
N PHE A 132 -20.19 -3.31 -3.14
CA PHE A 132 -18.93 -3.07 -2.45
C PHE A 132 -17.75 -3.65 -3.22
N ILE A 133 -17.66 -4.97 -3.40
CA ILE A 133 -16.55 -5.62 -4.12
C ILE A 133 -17.05 -6.66 -5.14
N PRO A 134 -16.30 -6.90 -6.24
CA PRO A 134 -16.64 -7.88 -7.26
C PRO A 134 -17.00 -9.28 -6.74
N CYS A 135 -16.30 -9.73 -5.69
CA CYS A 135 -16.43 -11.05 -5.12
C CYS A 135 -17.30 -11.12 -3.86
N GLU A 136 -18.10 -10.09 -3.52
CA GLU A 136 -18.78 -10.02 -2.21
C GLU A 136 -19.68 -11.22 -1.91
N ALA A 137 -20.33 -11.79 -2.94
CA ALA A 137 -21.17 -12.98 -2.79
C ALA A 137 -20.39 -14.29 -2.54
N SER A 138 -19.09 -14.34 -2.86
CA SER A 138 -18.29 -15.58 -2.85
C SER A 138 -17.02 -15.49 -2.01
N ILE A 139 -16.63 -14.31 -1.52
CA ILE A 139 -15.37 -14.14 -0.79
C ILE A 139 -15.30 -14.99 0.48
N GLY A 140 -16.44 -15.19 1.15
CA GLY A 140 -16.55 -16.07 2.32
C GLY A 140 -16.34 -17.56 2.04
N THR A 141 -16.31 -17.99 0.77
CA THR A 141 -16.03 -19.40 0.42
C THR A 141 -14.54 -19.69 0.21
N VAL A 142 -13.68 -18.66 0.27
CA VAL A 142 -12.24 -18.81 0.05
C VAL A 142 -11.57 -19.26 1.35
N ASP A 143 -10.72 -20.29 1.24
CA ASP A 143 -10.01 -20.84 2.40
C ASP A 143 -9.04 -19.84 3.04
N GLU A 144 -8.83 -19.99 4.36
CA GLU A 144 -7.99 -19.11 5.16
C GLU A 144 -6.54 -19.03 4.65
N PHE A 145 -5.99 -20.14 4.14
CA PHE A 145 -4.62 -20.17 3.62
C PHE A 145 -4.48 -19.27 2.38
N THR A 146 -5.42 -19.36 1.44
CA THR A 146 -5.46 -18.50 0.25
C THR A 146 -5.63 -17.03 0.63
N MET A 147 -6.53 -16.73 1.57
CA MET A 147 -6.75 -15.38 2.09
C MET A 147 -5.48 -14.81 2.74
N ARG A 148 -4.85 -15.57 3.64
CA ARG A 148 -3.64 -15.18 4.37
C ARG A 148 -2.49 -14.91 3.41
N SER A 149 -2.21 -15.85 2.49
CA SER A 149 -1.15 -15.71 1.50
C SER A 149 -1.34 -14.46 0.63
N TRP A 150 -2.58 -14.20 0.20
CA TRP A 150 -2.88 -13.02 -0.60
C TRP A 150 -2.74 -11.72 0.21
N PHE A 151 -3.25 -11.68 1.44
CA PHE A 151 -3.10 -10.51 2.30
C PHE A 151 -1.64 -10.19 2.61
N THR A 152 -0.78 -11.20 2.83
CA THR A 152 0.67 -10.99 2.99
C THR A 152 1.25 -10.28 1.76
N ARG A 153 0.94 -10.78 0.55
CA ARG A 153 1.45 -10.17 -0.69
C ARG A 153 0.97 -8.72 -0.85
N ILE A 154 -0.32 -8.48 -0.62
CA ILE A 154 -0.91 -7.15 -0.75
C ILE A 154 -0.36 -6.17 0.29
N LEU A 155 -0.14 -6.64 1.52
CA LEU A 155 0.47 -5.82 2.56
C LEU A 155 1.91 -5.44 2.24
N ILE A 156 2.70 -6.40 1.72
CA ILE A 156 4.05 -6.12 1.22
C ILE A 156 3.99 -5.07 0.11
N GLU A 157 3.15 -5.25 -0.92
CA GLU A 157 2.96 -4.28 -2.01
C GLU A 157 2.65 -2.87 -1.47
N ARG A 158 1.74 -2.77 -0.49
CA ARG A 158 1.41 -1.50 0.19
C ARG A 158 2.63 -0.87 0.87
N LEU A 159 3.38 -1.66 1.64
CA LEU A 159 4.56 -1.17 2.36
C LEU A 159 5.67 -0.77 1.39
N GLU A 160 5.84 -1.49 0.27
CA GLU A 160 6.78 -1.12 -0.79
C GLU A 160 6.42 0.22 -1.41
N LYS A 161 5.16 0.43 -1.78
CA LYS A 161 4.67 1.71 -2.33
C LYS A 161 4.88 2.86 -1.35
N ARG A 162 4.59 2.66 -0.07
CA ARG A 162 4.81 3.67 0.98
C ARG A 162 6.29 3.91 1.26
N SER A 163 7.14 2.89 1.14
CA SER A 163 8.59 3.00 1.39
C SER A 163 9.26 3.96 0.41
N THR A 164 8.74 4.11 -0.81
CA THR A 164 9.27 5.06 -1.81
C THR A 164 9.37 6.49 -1.26
N ALA A 165 8.37 6.94 -0.48
CA ALA A 165 8.41 8.27 0.14
C ALA A 165 9.48 8.38 1.23
N VAL A 166 9.70 7.30 2.00
CA VAL A 166 10.76 7.25 3.02
C VAL A 166 12.14 7.32 2.37
N ILE A 167 12.39 6.55 1.31
CA ILE A 167 13.67 6.56 0.61
C ILE A 167 13.93 7.91 -0.08
N ALA A 168 12.91 8.53 -0.66
CA ALA A 168 13.02 9.88 -1.22
C ALA A 168 13.44 10.90 -0.14
N ALA A 169 12.80 10.87 1.03
CA ALA A 169 13.16 11.74 2.15
C ALA A 169 14.56 11.43 2.71
N LEU A 170 14.92 10.15 2.80
CA LEU A 170 16.27 9.73 3.23
C LEU A 170 17.36 10.30 2.32
N ASN A 171 17.13 10.31 1.00
CA ASN A 171 18.06 10.90 0.04
C ASN A 171 18.18 12.42 0.23
N ILE A 172 17.07 13.12 0.48
CA ILE A 172 17.08 14.56 0.83
C ILE A 172 17.88 14.80 2.12
N ASN A 173 17.70 13.93 3.12
CA ASN A 173 18.40 13.97 4.40
C ASN A 173 19.80 13.30 4.34
N ARG A 174 20.33 13.05 3.13
CA ARG A 174 21.70 12.54 2.90
C ARG A 174 22.02 11.23 3.63
N GLY A 175 21.05 10.33 3.73
CA GLY A 175 21.21 9.04 4.41
C GLY A 175 20.98 9.06 5.91
N ASP A 176 20.56 10.20 6.48
CA ASP A 176 20.26 10.30 7.92
C ASP A 176 18.88 9.69 8.23
N TRP A 177 18.91 8.48 8.79
CA TRP A 177 17.70 7.77 9.21
C TRP A 177 17.04 8.37 10.45
N GLU A 178 17.78 8.98 11.38
CA GLU A 178 17.21 9.57 12.59
C GLU A 178 16.42 10.84 12.24
N GLU A 179 16.98 11.70 11.39
CA GLU A 179 16.31 12.90 10.89
C GLU A 179 15.08 12.53 10.04
N THR A 180 15.21 11.53 9.15
CA THR A 180 14.10 11.06 8.33
C THR A 180 12.98 10.47 9.18
N PHE A 181 13.32 9.67 10.20
CA PHE A 181 12.35 9.13 11.15
C PHE A 181 11.66 10.24 11.94
N TYR A 182 12.42 11.23 12.42
CA TYR A 182 11.88 12.39 13.14
C TYR A 182 10.82 13.15 12.33
N GLN A 183 11.10 13.43 11.04
CA GLN A 183 10.17 14.14 10.16
C GLN A 183 8.86 13.37 9.94
N PHE A 184 8.95 12.06 9.69
CA PHE A 184 7.77 11.21 9.52
C PHE A 184 7.01 11.00 10.83
N LEU A 185 7.72 10.87 11.95
CA LEU A 185 7.10 10.76 13.27
C LEU A 185 6.30 12.02 13.59
N ALA A 186 6.90 13.20 13.39
CA ALA A 186 6.21 14.48 13.55
C ALA A 186 4.94 14.54 12.70
N ALA A 187 5.04 14.23 11.40
CA ALA A 187 3.87 14.21 10.51
C ALA A 187 2.74 13.29 11.03
N ASN A 188 3.08 12.12 11.58
CA ASN A 188 2.09 11.21 12.13
C ASN A 188 1.48 11.67 13.46
N PHE A 189 2.17 12.51 14.25
CA PHE A 189 1.58 13.21 15.41
C PHE A 189 0.47 14.19 15.00
N GLY A 190 0.51 14.70 13.76
CA GLY A 190 -0.53 15.53 13.17
C GLY A 190 -1.77 14.77 12.68
N PHE A 191 -1.73 13.43 12.67
CA PHE A 191 -2.70 12.56 12.01
C PHE A 191 -3.06 13.06 10.60
N LYS A 192 -4.27 12.76 10.11
CA LYS A 192 -4.67 13.17 8.75
C LYS A 192 -4.75 14.70 8.58
N THR A 193 -5.26 15.43 9.58
CA THR A 193 -5.61 16.85 9.42
C THR A 193 -4.42 17.79 9.52
N ASN A 194 -3.48 17.52 10.44
CA ASN A 194 -2.33 18.39 10.70
C ASN A 194 -0.99 17.73 10.33
N ALA A 195 -0.98 16.60 9.60
CA ALA A 195 0.27 15.96 9.17
C ALA A 195 1.21 16.91 8.42
N LEU A 196 0.68 17.66 7.44
CA LEU A 196 1.50 18.57 6.65
C LEU A 196 2.11 19.71 7.51
N PRO A 197 1.35 20.44 8.35
CA PRO A 197 1.93 21.40 9.28
C PRO A 197 3.03 20.81 10.19
N PHE A 198 2.84 19.60 10.71
CA PHE A 198 3.86 18.91 11.51
C PHE A 198 5.11 18.55 10.71
N GLU A 199 4.94 18.10 9.46
CA GLU A 199 6.06 17.78 8.57
C GLU A 199 6.88 19.05 8.24
N LEU A 200 6.20 20.16 7.94
CA LEU A 200 6.83 21.46 7.70
C LEU A 200 7.57 21.95 8.94
N LEU A 201 6.95 21.82 10.12
CA LEU A 201 7.59 22.12 11.39
C LEU A 201 8.89 21.34 11.54
N ALA A 202 8.85 20.01 11.40
CA ALA A 202 10.01 19.15 11.56
C ALA A 202 11.12 19.49 10.57
N LYS A 203 10.79 19.74 9.31
CA LYS A 203 11.76 20.17 8.28
C LYS A 203 12.39 21.54 8.57
N SER A 204 11.62 22.46 9.17
CA SER A 204 12.12 23.78 9.57
C SER A 204 12.92 23.77 10.87
N LEU A 205 12.82 22.69 11.66
CA LEU A 205 13.46 22.52 12.96
C LEU A 205 14.21 21.19 12.99
N PRO A 206 15.43 21.12 12.44
CA PRO A 206 16.21 19.89 12.37
C PRO A 206 16.45 19.26 13.74
N GLN A 207 16.46 17.93 13.81
CA GLN A 207 16.58 17.18 15.06
C GLN A 207 17.88 17.51 15.81
N ASN A 208 18.95 17.84 15.09
CA ASN A 208 20.24 18.22 15.69
C ASN A 208 20.19 19.53 16.49
N VAL A 209 19.23 20.43 16.23
CA VAL A 209 19.00 21.64 17.01
C VAL A 209 18.36 21.23 18.33
N LEU A 210 17.30 20.42 18.28
CA LEU A 210 16.63 19.87 19.45
C LEU A 210 17.58 19.07 20.34
N ALA A 211 18.47 18.27 19.75
CA ALA A 211 19.48 17.49 20.49
C ALA A 211 20.39 18.36 21.37
N LYS A 212 20.70 19.60 20.96
CA LYS A 212 21.52 20.54 21.76
C LYS A 212 20.80 21.08 23.00
N HIS A 213 19.49 20.94 23.06
CA HIS A 213 18.61 21.46 24.12
C HIS A 213 17.93 20.34 24.92
N LYS A 214 18.37 19.10 24.73
CA LYS A 214 17.72 17.88 25.22
C LYS A 214 17.43 17.86 26.72
N ASN A 215 18.32 18.45 27.52
CA ASN A 215 18.20 18.50 28.98
C ASN A 215 17.43 19.73 29.49
N ASN A 216 16.84 20.51 28.59
CA ASN A 216 16.06 21.69 28.93
C ASN A 216 14.67 21.60 28.26
N PRO A 217 13.67 21.00 28.95
CA PRO A 217 12.32 20.83 28.42
C PRO A 217 11.69 22.15 27.96
N MET A 218 11.96 23.23 28.70
CA MET A 218 11.47 24.56 28.39
C MET A 218 11.96 25.02 27.01
N GLN A 219 13.26 24.90 26.74
CA GLN A 219 13.82 25.30 25.44
C GLN A 219 13.29 24.44 24.29
N ILE A 220 13.04 23.15 24.52
CA ILE A 220 12.42 22.26 23.53
C ILE A 220 10.99 22.71 23.22
N GLU A 221 10.20 23.00 24.23
CA GLU A 221 8.84 23.53 24.07
C GLU A 221 8.87 24.88 23.34
N ALA A 222 9.79 25.79 23.71
CA ALA A 222 9.94 27.10 23.07
C ALA A 222 10.27 26.95 21.57
N LEU A 223 11.20 26.06 21.22
CA LEU A 223 11.55 25.77 19.83
C LEU A 223 10.36 25.20 19.05
N ILE A 224 9.65 24.22 19.61
CA ILE A 224 8.54 23.54 18.93
C ILE A 224 7.34 24.46 18.75
N PHE A 225 6.87 25.13 19.80
CA PHE A 225 5.73 26.06 19.70
C PHE A 225 6.08 27.31 18.90
N GLY A 226 7.30 27.81 19.05
CA GLY A 226 7.80 28.95 18.31
C GLY A 226 7.90 28.66 16.82
N GLN A 227 8.52 27.54 16.43
CA GLN A 227 8.58 27.16 15.01
C GLN A 227 7.23 26.76 14.43
N ALA A 228 6.27 26.37 15.26
CA ALA A 228 4.89 26.18 14.83
C ALA A 228 4.11 27.52 14.69
N GLY A 229 4.73 28.66 15.02
CA GLY A 229 4.12 29.98 14.91
C GLY A 229 3.11 30.29 16.02
N PHE A 230 3.07 29.51 17.11
CA PHE A 230 2.12 29.73 18.22
C PHE A 230 2.59 30.76 19.26
N LEU A 231 3.84 31.23 19.16
CA LEU A 231 4.41 32.22 20.07
C LEU A 231 4.49 33.62 19.44
N GLU A 232 3.77 33.86 18.35
CA GLU A 232 3.64 35.18 17.74
C GLU A 232 2.41 35.92 18.30
N GLY A 233 2.51 37.24 18.47
CA GLY A 233 1.43 38.08 19.01
C GLY A 233 1.51 38.34 20.51
N GLU A 234 0.43 38.91 21.04
CA GLU A 234 0.29 39.24 22.47
C GLU A 234 -0.16 38.01 23.25
N LEU A 235 0.69 37.54 24.18
CA LEU A 235 0.42 36.46 25.11
C LEU A 235 0.30 37.04 26.52
N THR A 236 -0.51 36.41 27.37
CA THR A 236 -0.85 36.96 28.70
C THR A 236 -0.44 36.05 29.85
N ASP A 237 -0.53 34.72 29.68
CA ASP A 237 -0.11 33.79 30.73
C ASP A 237 1.43 33.75 30.87
N GLU A 238 1.91 33.47 32.08
CA GLU A 238 3.36 33.43 32.41
C GLU A 238 4.12 32.38 31.58
N TYR A 239 3.53 31.20 31.40
CA TYR A 239 4.13 30.10 30.64
C TYR A 239 4.40 30.45 29.17
N PRO A 240 3.40 30.86 28.34
CA PRO A 240 3.64 31.26 26.97
C PRO A 240 4.57 32.48 26.84
N LEU A 241 4.51 33.45 27.76
CA LEU A 241 5.43 34.59 27.77
C LEU A 241 6.88 34.16 27.95
N THR A 242 7.11 33.19 28.85
CA THR A 242 8.45 32.62 29.05
C THR A 242 8.91 31.89 27.79
N LEU A 243 8.04 31.09 27.15
CA LEU A 243 8.34 30.38 25.91
C LEU A 243 8.70 31.35 24.78
N GLN A 244 7.92 32.43 24.64
CA GLN A 244 8.13 33.44 23.62
C GLN A 244 9.48 34.14 23.78
N LYS A 245 9.85 34.53 25.00
CA LYS A 245 11.15 35.14 25.30
C LYS A 245 12.31 34.22 24.92
N GLU A 246 12.22 32.95 25.32
CA GLU A 246 13.26 31.97 25.04
C GLU A 246 13.38 31.67 23.54
N TYR A 247 12.24 31.47 22.87
CA TYR A 247 12.20 31.23 21.43
C TYR A 247 12.77 32.41 20.64
N ASN A 248 12.51 33.66 21.02
CA ASN A 248 13.07 34.84 20.35
C ASN A 248 14.60 34.85 20.36
N PHE A 249 15.22 34.34 21.43
CA PHE A 249 16.67 34.15 21.49
C PHE A 249 17.13 33.00 20.58
N LEU A 250 16.50 31.83 20.71
CA LEU A 250 16.89 30.63 19.96
C LEU A 250 16.66 30.76 18.45
N ARG A 251 15.57 31.42 18.04
CA ARG A 251 15.26 31.74 16.65
C ARG A 251 16.39 32.52 15.99
N LYS A 252 16.91 33.55 16.68
CA LYS A 252 18.07 34.34 16.18
C LYS A 252 19.34 33.51 16.16
N LYS A 253 19.59 32.72 17.22
CA LYS A 253 20.79 31.88 17.35
C LYS A 253 20.92 30.85 16.22
N TYR A 254 19.81 30.26 15.79
CA TYR A 254 19.77 29.20 14.77
C TYR A 254 19.23 29.67 13.42
N SER A 255 19.00 30.98 13.24
CA SER A 255 18.43 31.57 12.03
C SER A 255 17.14 30.87 11.57
N LEU A 256 16.24 30.61 12.51
CA LEU A 256 15.01 29.86 12.25
C LEU A 256 13.90 30.74 11.67
N THR A 257 13.16 30.17 10.73
CA THR A 257 11.96 30.78 10.14
C THR A 257 10.75 29.93 10.52
N PRO A 258 9.80 30.45 11.32
CA PRO A 258 8.64 29.69 11.77
C PRO A 258 7.70 29.35 10.61
N VAL A 259 6.96 28.26 10.79
CA VAL A 259 5.82 27.90 9.94
C VAL A 259 4.64 28.81 10.28
N GLU A 260 3.86 29.18 9.26
CA GLU A 260 2.72 30.08 9.43
C GLU A 260 1.62 29.43 10.28
N ASN A 261 1.15 30.16 11.30
CA ASN A 261 0.21 29.62 12.29
C ASN A 261 -1.13 29.15 11.67
N HIS A 262 -1.61 29.81 10.63
CA HIS A 262 -2.91 29.52 10.01
C HIS A 262 -2.97 28.16 9.28
N LEU A 263 -1.82 27.51 9.07
CA LEU A 263 -1.75 26.15 8.53
C LEU A 263 -2.31 25.13 9.53
N TRP A 264 -2.21 25.40 10.82
CA TRP A 264 -2.73 24.55 11.88
C TRP A 264 -4.25 24.60 11.96
N LYS A 265 -4.90 23.45 11.82
CA LYS A 265 -6.35 23.34 11.82
C LYS A 265 -6.85 22.88 13.18
N PHE A 266 -7.91 23.54 13.66
CA PHE A 266 -8.61 23.20 14.90
C PHE A 266 -10.08 22.81 14.67
N LEU A 267 -10.68 23.28 13.58
CA LEU A 267 -12.10 23.11 13.30
C LEU A 267 -12.46 21.62 13.15
N ARG A 268 -13.60 21.20 13.72
CA ARG A 268 -14.11 19.81 13.74
C ARG A 268 -13.22 18.80 14.48
N MET A 269 -12.25 19.26 15.25
CA MET A 269 -11.43 18.41 16.12
C MET A 269 -11.96 18.42 17.56
N ARG A 270 -11.81 17.30 18.27
CA ARG A 270 -11.99 17.28 19.73
C ARG A 270 -10.80 18.01 20.38
N PRO A 271 -10.99 18.75 21.49
CA PRO A 271 -9.92 19.53 22.13
C PRO A 271 -8.64 18.74 22.44
N GLN A 272 -8.76 17.47 22.85
CA GLN A 272 -7.62 16.57 23.09
C GLN A 272 -6.74 16.32 21.85
N ASN A 273 -7.28 16.53 20.65
CA ASN A 273 -6.59 16.35 19.39
C ASN A 273 -6.11 17.67 18.79
N PHE A 274 -6.29 18.80 19.49
CA PHE A 274 -5.80 20.08 18.98
C PHE A 274 -4.29 20.05 18.75
N PRO A 275 -3.80 20.76 17.72
CA PRO A 275 -2.39 20.77 17.37
C PRO A 275 -1.51 21.27 18.53
N THR A 276 -1.98 22.21 19.34
CA THR A 276 -1.29 22.66 20.57
C THR A 276 -1.01 21.52 21.55
N ILE A 277 -2.00 20.66 21.82
CA ILE A 277 -1.83 19.48 22.67
C ILE A 277 -0.89 18.46 22.02
N ARG A 278 -1.03 18.24 20.71
CA ARG A 278 -0.15 17.30 19.99
C ARG A 278 1.30 17.79 19.94
N LEU A 279 1.52 19.10 19.83
CA LEU A 279 2.84 19.74 19.92
C LEU A 279 3.43 19.61 21.33
N ALA A 280 2.63 19.80 22.38
CA ALA A 280 3.08 19.58 23.76
C ALA A 280 3.52 18.12 23.97
N GLN A 281 2.70 17.15 23.52
CA GLN A 281 3.03 15.72 23.59
C GLN A 281 4.28 15.38 22.76
N PHE A 282 4.40 15.97 21.57
CA PHE A 282 5.57 15.77 20.72
C PHE A 282 6.84 16.35 21.37
N ALA A 283 6.76 17.53 21.98
CA ALA A 283 7.86 18.12 22.75
C ALA A 283 8.26 17.22 23.92
N ALA A 284 7.30 16.71 24.70
CA ALA A 284 7.56 15.78 25.79
C ALA A 284 8.24 14.49 25.30
N LEU A 285 7.81 13.94 24.16
CA LEU A 285 8.48 12.80 23.53
C LEU A 285 9.92 13.16 23.13
N VAL A 286 10.11 14.29 22.46
CA VAL A 286 11.42 14.81 22.05
C VAL A 286 12.33 15.11 23.24
N VAL A 287 11.81 15.37 24.44
CA VAL A 287 12.58 15.50 25.69
C VAL A 287 12.94 14.12 26.26
N LYS A 288 12.01 13.16 26.23
CA LYS A 288 12.23 11.80 26.79
C LYS A 288 13.12 10.91 25.91
N SER A 289 13.05 11.03 24.58
CA SER A 289 13.64 10.04 23.66
C SER A 289 15.06 10.37 23.18
N ASN A 290 16.07 9.57 23.52
CA ASN A 290 17.39 9.63 22.89
C ASN A 290 17.52 8.55 21.82
N HIS A 291 17.95 8.91 20.60
CA HIS A 291 18.16 7.99 19.46
C HIS A 291 16.98 7.04 19.26
N LEU A 292 15.79 7.62 19.07
CA LEU A 292 14.54 6.87 19.10
C LEU A 292 14.48 5.83 17.99
N PHE A 293 14.96 6.16 16.79
CA PHE A 293 14.97 5.21 15.69
C PHE A 293 15.91 4.03 15.98
N SER A 294 17.13 4.30 16.46
CA SER A 294 18.07 3.26 16.88
C SER A 294 17.46 2.32 17.92
N LYS A 295 16.77 2.85 18.95
CA LYS A 295 16.07 2.03 19.95
C LYS A 295 14.98 1.15 19.34
N ILE A 296 14.24 1.65 18.36
CA ILE A 296 13.19 0.89 17.66
C ILE A 296 13.81 -0.28 16.89
N LEU A 297 15.01 -0.12 16.32
CA LEU A 297 15.72 -1.22 15.68
C LEU A 297 16.10 -2.31 16.68
N ASP A 298 16.44 -1.96 17.93
CA ASP A 298 16.84 -2.92 18.95
C ASP A 298 15.66 -3.61 19.67
N ILE A 299 14.58 -2.89 19.95
CA ILE A 299 13.44 -3.39 20.76
C ILE A 299 12.59 -4.38 19.95
N LYS A 300 12.67 -5.66 20.30
CA LYS A 300 11.98 -6.75 19.59
C LYS A 300 10.52 -6.94 20.00
N ASP A 301 10.20 -6.58 21.24
CA ASP A 301 8.87 -6.80 21.82
C ASP A 301 7.92 -5.64 21.52
N VAL A 302 6.69 -5.96 21.10
CA VAL A 302 5.70 -4.96 20.69
C VAL A 302 5.17 -4.15 21.88
N LYS A 303 5.08 -4.76 23.06
CA LYS A 303 4.67 -4.05 24.27
C LYS A 303 5.74 -3.03 24.68
N ALA A 304 7.02 -3.41 24.64
CA ALA A 304 8.12 -2.48 24.87
C ALA A 304 8.18 -1.35 23.83
N LEU A 305 7.80 -1.59 22.56
CA LEU A 305 7.67 -0.52 21.56
C LEU A 305 6.54 0.47 21.92
N ARG A 306 5.43 -0.01 22.49
CA ARG A 306 4.35 0.87 22.97
C ARG A 306 4.84 1.77 24.09
N GLU A 307 5.61 1.23 25.03
CA GLU A 307 6.13 1.93 26.21
C GLU A 307 7.05 3.12 25.84
N LEU A 308 7.65 3.13 24.65
CA LEU A 308 8.40 4.29 24.14
C LEU A 308 7.54 5.55 24.00
N PHE A 309 6.23 5.38 23.79
CA PHE A 309 5.26 6.45 23.58
C PHE A 309 4.34 6.65 24.78
N THR A 310 4.41 5.82 25.82
CA THR A 310 3.63 6.04 27.05
C THR A 310 4.38 6.93 28.02
N ASP A 311 3.66 7.50 28.99
CA ASP A 311 4.21 8.29 30.10
C ASP A 311 5.14 9.40 29.63
N ILE A 312 4.63 10.24 28.72
CA ILE A 312 5.27 11.45 28.22
C ILE A 312 4.60 12.66 28.88
N PRO A 313 5.00 13.03 30.11
CA PRO A 313 4.35 14.12 30.83
C PRO A 313 4.57 15.44 30.09
N VAL A 314 3.47 16.14 29.84
CA VAL A 314 3.50 17.51 29.31
C VAL A 314 3.58 18.51 30.46
N ASN A 315 3.95 19.75 30.17
CA ASN A 315 3.90 20.83 31.15
C ASN A 315 2.50 20.96 31.78
N SER A 316 2.43 21.24 33.09
CA SER A 316 1.18 21.36 33.85
C SER A 316 0.25 22.45 33.30
N TYR A 317 0.77 23.46 32.60
CA TYR A 317 -0.03 24.44 31.86
C TYR A 317 -1.07 23.78 30.96
N TRP A 318 -0.72 22.66 30.33
CA TRP A 318 -1.63 21.98 29.42
C TRP A 318 -2.71 21.19 30.14
N GLU A 319 -2.66 20.97 31.46
CA GLU A 319 -3.70 20.22 32.17
C GLU A 319 -5.05 20.95 32.12
N ASP A 320 -5.03 22.27 32.29
CA ASP A 320 -6.19 23.15 32.27
C ASP A 320 -6.25 24.03 31.01
N HIS A 321 -5.37 23.86 30.03
CA HIS A 321 -5.44 24.58 28.74
C HIS A 321 -5.49 23.62 27.54
N TYR A 322 -6.26 24.01 26.51
CA TYR A 322 -6.18 23.40 25.17
C TYR A 322 -5.55 24.34 24.14
N ARG A 323 -5.49 25.63 24.45
CA ARG A 323 -4.88 26.69 23.65
C ARG A 323 -4.23 27.66 24.63
N PHE A 324 -3.21 28.39 24.17
CA PHE A 324 -2.62 29.46 24.97
C PHE A 324 -3.68 30.48 25.37
N ASP A 325 -3.60 30.95 26.61
CA ASP A 325 -4.45 31.97 27.25
C ASP A 325 -5.95 31.64 27.29
N VAL A 326 -6.33 30.37 27.08
CA VAL A 326 -7.73 29.91 27.13
C VAL A 326 -7.89 28.82 28.18
N PRO A 327 -8.29 29.19 29.41
CA PRO A 327 -8.56 28.25 30.48
C PRO A 327 -9.67 27.26 30.14
N SER A 328 -9.56 26.06 30.70
CA SER A 328 -10.49 24.96 30.52
C SER A 328 -10.55 24.10 31.78
N LYS A 329 -11.46 23.13 31.80
CA LYS A 329 -11.53 22.19 32.92
C LYS A 329 -10.28 21.30 32.94
N PRO A 330 -9.61 21.13 34.10
CA PRO A 330 -8.44 20.28 34.23
C PRO A 330 -8.70 18.86 33.73
N MET A 331 -7.78 18.34 32.94
CA MET A 331 -7.81 16.98 32.43
C MET A 331 -6.43 16.55 31.91
N ALA A 332 -6.00 15.34 32.26
CA ALA A 332 -4.74 14.77 31.78
C ALA A 332 -4.63 14.79 30.25
N LYS A 333 -3.46 15.15 29.73
CA LYS A 333 -3.17 15.23 28.29
C LYS A 333 -2.21 14.14 27.83
N ASN A 334 -2.32 12.94 28.41
CA ASN A 334 -1.54 11.79 27.98
C ASN A 334 -1.95 11.36 26.56
N ILE A 335 -1.01 10.77 25.83
CA ILE A 335 -1.31 10.16 24.55
C ILE A 335 -2.14 8.89 24.77
N GLY A 336 -3.31 8.81 24.14
CA GLY A 336 -4.18 7.65 24.25
C GLY A 336 -3.63 6.43 23.49
N GLN A 337 -4.03 5.23 23.91
CA GLN A 337 -3.60 3.97 23.30
C GLN A 337 -3.80 3.94 21.78
N SER A 338 -4.97 4.39 21.30
CA SER A 338 -5.27 4.45 19.87
C SER A 338 -4.35 5.41 19.10
N SER A 339 -3.88 6.49 19.73
CA SER A 339 -2.91 7.39 19.12
C SER A 339 -1.54 6.72 19.01
N VAL A 340 -1.13 5.95 20.03
CA VAL A 340 0.10 5.15 19.99
C VAL A 340 0.00 4.09 18.89
N ASP A 341 -1.12 3.37 18.78
CA ASP A 341 -1.37 2.40 17.71
C ASP A 341 -1.17 3.02 16.32
N VAL A 342 -1.68 4.24 16.11
CA VAL A 342 -1.52 4.96 14.84
C VAL A 342 -0.05 5.29 14.54
N LEU A 343 0.75 5.66 15.55
CA LEU A 343 2.19 5.90 15.38
C LEU A 343 2.95 4.61 15.08
N LEU A 344 2.63 3.52 15.78
CA LEU A 344 3.25 2.21 15.53
C LEU A 344 2.94 1.70 14.13
N LEU A 345 1.68 1.83 13.70
CA LEU A 345 1.20 1.39 12.39
C LEU A 345 1.80 2.23 11.25
N ASN A 346 1.74 3.56 11.34
CA ASN A 346 2.11 4.42 10.21
C ASN A 346 3.57 4.84 10.18
N THR A 347 4.26 4.84 11.33
CA THR A 347 5.66 5.23 11.42
C THR A 347 6.54 4.00 11.62
N LEU A 348 6.36 3.24 12.70
CA LEU A 348 7.32 2.17 13.04
C LEU A 348 7.28 1.01 12.05
N ALA A 349 6.10 0.49 11.72
CA ALA A 349 5.99 -0.60 10.74
C ALA A 349 6.57 -0.18 9.38
N LEU A 350 6.27 1.04 8.93
CA LEU A 350 6.80 1.57 7.68
C LEU A 350 8.32 1.72 7.70
N PHE A 351 8.91 2.22 8.79
CA PHE A 351 10.36 2.42 8.89
C PHE A 351 11.13 1.12 9.07
N LEU A 352 10.62 0.16 9.86
CA LEU A 352 11.19 -1.18 9.93
C LEU A 352 11.22 -1.84 8.55
N PHE A 353 10.11 -1.75 7.81
CA PHE A 353 10.04 -2.29 6.45
C PHE A 353 11.01 -1.57 5.50
N SER A 354 11.00 -0.23 5.49
CA SER A 354 11.83 0.57 4.58
C SER A 354 13.32 0.38 4.84
N TYR A 355 13.71 0.32 6.13
CA TYR A 355 15.09 0.06 6.54
C TYR A 355 15.53 -1.35 6.14
N GLY A 356 14.70 -2.36 6.42
CA GLY A 356 14.94 -3.75 6.02
C GLY A 356 15.07 -3.90 4.50
N LYS A 357 14.15 -3.32 3.73
CA LYS A 357 14.19 -3.37 2.27
C LYS A 357 15.42 -2.65 1.69
N HIS A 358 15.73 -1.45 2.19
CA HIS A 358 16.85 -0.65 1.69
C HIS A 358 18.21 -1.33 1.91
N LEU A 359 18.39 -1.97 3.08
CA LEU A 359 19.64 -2.64 3.45
C LEU A 359 19.64 -4.15 3.16
N GLN A 360 18.59 -4.67 2.52
CA GLN A 360 18.41 -6.10 2.23
C GLN A 360 18.44 -6.99 3.49
N LEU A 361 17.84 -6.51 4.58
CA LEU A 361 17.76 -7.17 5.88
C LEU A 361 16.33 -7.70 6.12
N GLN A 362 16.10 -8.97 5.74
CA GLN A 362 14.80 -9.64 5.87
C GLN A 362 14.24 -9.58 7.30
N TYR A 363 15.11 -9.66 8.31
CA TYR A 363 14.73 -9.56 9.73
C TYR A 363 13.85 -8.34 10.06
N TYR A 364 14.15 -7.16 9.49
CA TYR A 364 13.37 -5.95 9.77
C TYR A 364 12.05 -5.90 8.98
N ILE A 365 12.01 -6.52 7.79
CA ILE A 365 10.78 -6.71 7.03
C ILE A 365 9.81 -7.61 7.84
N ASP A 366 10.30 -8.74 8.32
CA ASP A 366 9.48 -9.67 9.13
C ASP A 366 8.99 -9.02 10.43
N ARG A 367 9.84 -8.20 11.07
CA ARG A 367 9.44 -7.42 12.26
C ARG A 367 8.36 -6.38 11.98
N SER A 368 8.40 -5.75 10.81
CA SER A 368 7.32 -4.84 10.39
C SER A 368 5.99 -5.57 10.28
N LEU A 369 5.97 -6.73 9.61
CA LEU A 369 4.77 -7.54 9.47
C LEU A 369 4.27 -8.06 10.83
N LYS A 370 5.18 -8.57 11.67
CA LYS A 370 4.86 -9.04 13.02
C LYS A 370 4.32 -7.92 13.90
N LEU A 371 4.83 -6.69 13.77
CA LEU A 371 4.27 -5.55 14.47
C LEU A 371 2.80 -5.36 14.09
N LEU A 372 2.47 -5.37 12.80
CA LEU A 372 1.08 -5.21 12.32
C LEU A 372 0.16 -6.36 12.76
N GLU A 373 0.67 -7.59 12.88
CA GLU A 373 -0.07 -8.73 13.45
C GLU A 373 -0.39 -8.55 14.96
N ASN A 374 0.31 -7.65 15.65
CA ASN A 374 0.13 -7.39 17.09
C ASN A 374 -0.55 -6.04 17.38
N LEU A 375 -0.97 -5.32 16.34
CA LEU A 375 -1.78 -4.10 16.47
C LEU A 375 -3.26 -4.43 16.23
N PRO A 376 -4.19 -3.76 16.93
CA PRO A 376 -5.61 -3.93 16.66
C PRO A 376 -5.94 -3.51 15.22
N LYS A 377 -6.97 -4.12 14.64
CA LYS A 377 -7.49 -3.70 13.33
C LYS A 377 -7.90 -2.23 13.37
N GLU A 378 -7.76 -1.56 12.23
CA GLU A 378 -8.30 -0.20 12.10
C GLU A 378 -9.82 -0.20 11.99
N GLU A 379 -10.44 0.83 12.57
CA GLU A 379 -11.88 1.05 12.48
C GLU A 379 -12.19 2.09 11.41
N ASN A 380 -12.74 1.63 10.28
CA ASN A 380 -13.27 2.49 9.23
C ASN A 380 -14.33 1.74 8.40
N ASN A 381 -15.09 2.47 7.59
CA ASN A 381 -16.21 1.90 6.82
C ASN A 381 -15.77 0.76 5.90
N ILE A 382 -14.60 0.85 5.25
CA ILE A 382 -14.12 -0.21 4.36
C ILE A 382 -13.91 -1.51 5.13
N ILE A 383 -13.32 -1.45 6.32
CA ILE A 383 -13.09 -2.63 7.18
C ILE A 383 -14.41 -3.19 7.72
N ALA A 384 -15.37 -2.31 8.05
CA ALA A 384 -16.70 -2.73 8.45
C ALA A 384 -17.41 -3.48 7.30
N ASP A 385 -17.38 -2.95 6.08
CA ASP A 385 -17.98 -3.56 4.89
C ASP A 385 -17.35 -4.92 4.56
N PHE A 386 -16.02 -5.06 4.67
CA PHE A 386 -15.36 -6.36 4.52
C PHE A 386 -15.80 -7.39 5.59
N SER A 387 -16.03 -6.94 6.82
CA SER A 387 -16.53 -7.81 7.88
C SER A 387 -17.95 -8.29 7.59
N VAL A 388 -18.81 -7.43 7.01
CA VAL A 388 -20.18 -7.77 6.60
C VAL A 388 -20.21 -8.85 5.52
N VAL A 389 -19.28 -8.81 4.56
CA VAL A 389 -19.18 -9.83 3.49
C VAL A 389 -18.44 -11.10 3.92
N GLY A 390 -18.20 -11.28 5.24
CA GLY A 390 -17.68 -12.52 5.81
C GLY A 390 -16.17 -12.65 5.88
N VAL A 391 -15.40 -11.56 5.71
CA VAL A 391 -13.95 -11.59 5.90
C VAL A 391 -13.62 -11.45 7.37
N GLU A 392 -12.81 -12.38 7.90
CA GLU A 392 -12.30 -12.28 9.26
C GLU A 392 -11.13 -11.29 9.35
N ILE A 393 -11.27 -10.27 10.20
CA ILE A 393 -10.28 -9.18 10.36
C ILE A 393 -9.99 -9.06 11.85
N LYS A 394 -8.76 -9.41 12.25
CA LYS A 394 -8.33 -9.45 13.65
C LYS A 394 -7.37 -8.32 13.99
N THR A 395 -6.47 -8.00 13.08
CA THR A 395 -5.29 -7.17 13.35
C THR A 395 -5.10 -6.10 12.28
N ALA A 396 -4.13 -5.19 12.51
CA ALA A 396 -3.76 -4.20 11.51
C ALA A 396 -3.17 -4.83 10.23
N PHE A 397 -2.66 -6.07 10.31
CA PHE A 397 -2.17 -6.82 9.16
C PHE A 397 -3.28 -6.99 8.12
N GLU A 398 -4.43 -7.53 8.52
CA GLU A 398 -5.55 -7.73 7.60
C GLU A 398 -6.16 -6.39 7.18
N SER A 399 -6.32 -5.44 8.11
CA SER A 399 -6.94 -4.15 7.75
C SER A 399 -6.12 -3.37 6.73
N GLN A 400 -4.79 -3.30 6.89
CA GLN A 400 -3.91 -2.63 5.93
C GLN A 400 -3.90 -3.35 4.57
N ALA A 401 -3.89 -4.68 4.55
CA ALA A 401 -3.97 -5.45 3.32
C ALA A 401 -5.29 -5.19 2.58
N LEU A 402 -6.41 -5.23 3.29
CA LEU A 402 -7.75 -5.01 2.72
C LEU A 402 -7.93 -3.58 2.18
N LEU A 403 -7.36 -2.58 2.84
CA LEU A 403 -7.36 -1.21 2.33
C LEU A 403 -6.62 -1.09 1.00
N GLU A 404 -5.47 -1.76 0.84
CA GLU A 404 -4.75 -1.76 -0.45
C GLU A 404 -5.49 -2.58 -1.51
N LEU A 405 -6.01 -3.75 -1.13
CA LEU A 405 -6.80 -4.63 -1.99
C LEU A 405 -8.01 -3.89 -2.57
N ARG A 406 -8.78 -3.22 -1.71
CA ARG A 406 -9.94 -2.44 -2.11
C ARG A 406 -9.58 -1.39 -3.14
N ASN A 407 -8.55 -0.60 -2.82
CA ASN A 407 -8.21 0.60 -3.57
C ASN A 407 -7.51 0.31 -4.89
N ASN A 408 -6.71 -0.76 -5.00
CA ASN A 408 -5.88 -1.02 -6.18
C ASN A 408 -6.30 -2.24 -6.99
N TYR A 409 -7.17 -3.10 -6.45
CA TYR A 409 -7.68 -4.29 -7.15
C TYR A 409 -9.20 -4.24 -7.29
N CYS A 410 -9.95 -4.21 -6.18
CA CYS A 410 -11.41 -4.36 -6.23
C CYS A 410 -12.10 -3.20 -6.95
N ASN A 411 -11.70 -1.94 -6.69
CA ASN A 411 -12.21 -0.75 -7.39
C ASN A 411 -12.04 -0.82 -8.91
N PHE A 412 -10.98 -1.48 -9.36
CA PHE A 412 -10.61 -1.63 -10.77
C PHE A 412 -10.98 -3.01 -11.34
N LYS A 413 -11.73 -3.82 -10.58
CA LYS A 413 -12.17 -5.17 -10.98
C LYS A 413 -11.04 -6.10 -11.45
N LYS A 414 -9.83 -5.98 -10.89
CA LYS A 414 -8.64 -6.79 -11.24
C LYS A 414 -8.69 -8.23 -10.70
N CYS A 415 -9.84 -8.89 -10.81
CA CYS A 415 -10.08 -10.19 -10.18
C CYS A 415 -9.23 -11.31 -10.76
N LEU A 416 -8.87 -11.23 -12.04
CA LEU A 416 -7.97 -12.17 -12.73
C LEU A 416 -6.52 -12.09 -12.21
N GLN A 417 -6.16 -10.97 -11.59
CA GLN A 417 -4.85 -10.73 -10.97
C GLN A 417 -4.88 -10.97 -9.45
N CYS A 418 -6.05 -11.29 -8.89
CA CYS A 418 -6.29 -11.44 -7.47
C CYS A 418 -6.37 -12.92 -7.10
N SER A 419 -5.56 -13.40 -6.15
CA SER A 419 -5.61 -14.82 -5.74
C SER A 419 -6.99 -15.25 -5.22
N ILE A 420 -7.73 -14.35 -4.55
CA ILE A 420 -9.12 -14.58 -4.10
C ILE A 420 -10.03 -14.78 -5.32
N GLY A 421 -9.96 -13.87 -6.31
CA GLY A 421 -10.74 -13.98 -7.54
C GLY A 421 -10.41 -15.25 -8.31
N ASN A 422 -9.12 -15.59 -8.41
CA ASN A 422 -8.65 -16.79 -9.08
C ASN A 422 -9.14 -18.06 -8.40
N LYS A 423 -9.17 -18.11 -7.06
CA LYS A 423 -9.71 -19.24 -6.32
C LYS A 423 -11.21 -19.43 -6.62
N ILE A 424 -11.97 -18.33 -6.66
CA ILE A 424 -13.40 -18.36 -6.99
C ILE A 424 -13.63 -18.85 -8.43
N LEU A 425 -12.81 -18.40 -9.38
CA LEU A 425 -12.92 -18.81 -10.79
C LEU A 425 -12.52 -20.28 -11.00
N ALA A 426 -11.48 -20.75 -10.30
CA ALA A 426 -10.93 -22.09 -10.41
C ALA A 426 -11.76 -23.16 -9.69
N HIS A 427 -12.71 -22.78 -8.83
CA HIS A 427 -13.63 -23.74 -8.22
C HIS A 427 -14.51 -24.39 -9.31
N SER A 428 -14.10 -25.57 -9.79
CA SER A 428 -15.03 -26.51 -10.40
C SER A 428 -15.87 -27.11 -9.27
N LYS A 429 -17.20 -27.07 -9.40
CA LYS A 429 -17.94 -28.23 -8.91
C LYS A 429 -17.38 -29.40 -9.69
N SER A 430 -16.67 -30.32 -9.05
CA SER A 430 -16.39 -31.61 -9.68
C SER A 430 -17.73 -32.16 -10.13
N MET A 431 -17.99 -32.13 -11.45
CA MET A 431 -18.92 -33.06 -12.05
C MET A 431 -18.23 -34.42 -11.92
N TYR A 432 -18.55 -35.11 -10.82
CA TYR A 432 -18.49 -36.56 -10.78
C TYR A 432 -19.66 -37.11 -11.60
#